data_AF-A0A182T6Y3-F1
#
_entry.id   AF-A0A182T6Y3-F1
#
_cell.length_a   1.000
_cell.length_b   1.000
_cell.length_c   1.000
_cell.angle_alpha   90.00
_cell.angle_beta   90.00
_cell.angle_gamma   90.00
#
_symmetry.space_group_name_H-M   'P 1'
#
loop_
_entity.id
_entity.type
_entity.pdbx_description
1 polymer ?
#
loop_
_entity_poly.entity_id
_entity_poly.type
_entity_poly.pdbx_seq_one_letter_code
_entity_poly.pdbx_strand_id
1 'polypeptide(L)'
;MKLLQNSWSDMLVLDHIHQRLHNGLPDETTLHNGQKFDLLGLGLLGVPSLAEHFNELQNKLQELKFDVGDYICMKFLLLLNPDVRGITNRKTVVEGYENVQAALLDYTLTCYPSVPTLLMEMLHAKRK
;
A
#
# COMPACT_ATOMS: atom_id res chain seq x y z
N MET A 1 -13.31 3.35 -14.22
CA MET A 1 -13.67 4.12 -13.01
C MET A 1 -13.90 3.27 -11.76
N LYS A 2 -14.63 2.14 -11.82
CA LYS A 2 -14.97 1.33 -10.62
C LYS A 2 -13.78 0.87 -9.77
N LEU A 3 -12.69 0.43 -10.41
CA LEU A 3 -11.47 0.01 -9.71
C LEU A 3 -10.87 1.14 -8.86
N LEU A 4 -10.64 2.31 -9.47
CA LEU A 4 -10.13 3.49 -8.76
C LEU A 4 -11.07 3.96 -7.64
N GLN A 5 -12.38 3.95 -7.89
CA GLN A 5 -13.37 4.28 -6.87
C GLN A 5 -13.33 3.33 -5.66
N ASN A 6 -12.91 2.09 -5.86
CA ASN A 6 -12.77 1.10 -4.79
C ASN A 6 -11.43 1.20 -4.06
N SER A 7 -10.35 1.57 -4.74
CA SER A 7 -8.98 1.46 -4.19
C SER A 7 -8.31 2.79 -3.84
N TRP A 8 -8.93 3.94 -4.14
CA TRP A 8 -8.29 5.25 -3.95
C TRP A 8 -7.80 5.48 -2.52
N SER A 9 -8.60 5.14 -1.51
CA SER A 9 -8.23 5.33 -0.10
C SER A 9 -7.08 4.43 0.32
N ASP A 10 -7.10 3.15 -0.07
CA ASP A 10 -6.00 2.21 0.20
C ASP A 10 -4.70 2.68 -0.46
N MET A 11 -4.77 3.19 -1.70
CA MET A 11 -3.60 3.73 -2.39
C MET A 11 -3.04 4.98 -1.71
N LEU A 12 -3.88 5.89 -1.21
CA LEU A 12 -3.40 7.08 -0.48
C LEU A 12 -2.67 6.71 0.81
N VAL A 13 -3.22 5.75 1.56
CA VAL A 13 -2.57 5.23 2.78
C VAL A 13 -1.23 4.59 2.43
N LEU A 14 -1.18 3.75 1.39
CA LEU A 14 0.04 3.10 0.93
C LEU A 14 1.09 4.12 0.47
N ASP A 15 0.67 5.13 -0.32
CA ASP A 15 1.54 6.21 -0.79
C ASP A 15 2.12 6.99 0.40
N HIS A 16 1.31 7.27 1.43
CA HIS A 16 1.77 7.96 2.64
C HIS A 16 2.81 7.14 3.41
N ILE A 17 2.56 5.84 3.60
CA ILE A 17 3.53 4.94 4.25
C ILE A 17 4.85 4.91 3.47
N HIS A 18 4.78 4.78 2.13
CA HIS A 18 5.96 4.78 1.29
C HIS A 18 6.77 6.08 1.43
N GLN A 19 6.10 7.25 1.43
CA GLN A 19 6.77 8.53 1.62
C GLN A 19 7.44 8.65 3.00
N ARG A 20 6.82 8.12 4.06
CA ARG A 20 7.40 8.10 5.40
C ARG A 20 8.62 7.19 5.49
N LEU A 21 8.52 5.96 4.97
CA LEU A 21 9.59 4.97 5.05
C LEU A 21 10.81 5.34 4.19
N HIS A 22 10.59 5.84 2.97
CA HIS A 22 11.66 6.00 1.99
C HIS A 22 12.15 7.45 1.83
N ASN A 23 11.26 8.43 2.07
CA ASN A 23 11.56 9.84 1.86
C ASN A 23 11.56 10.66 3.15
N GLY A 24 11.35 10.01 4.31
CA GLY A 24 11.42 10.66 5.62
C GLY A 24 10.34 11.73 5.84
N LEU A 25 9.14 11.54 5.27
CA LEU A 25 8.03 12.47 5.44
C LEU A 25 7.71 12.67 6.94
N PRO A 26 7.82 13.89 7.48
CA PRO A 26 7.56 14.16 8.90
C PRO A 26 6.06 14.15 9.22
N ASP A 27 5.74 14.12 10.52
CA ASP A 27 4.36 14.18 11.01
C ASP A 27 3.72 15.55 10.81
N GLU A 28 4.52 16.61 10.87
CA GLU A 28 4.06 17.99 10.70
C GLU A 28 5.05 18.83 9.90
N THR A 29 4.54 19.88 9.28
CA THR A 29 5.37 20.92 8.65
C THR A 29 4.83 22.31 8.98
N THR A 30 5.71 23.31 8.99
CA THR A 30 5.32 24.70 9.21
C THR A 30 5.12 25.39 7.87
N LEU A 31 3.91 25.90 7.62
CA LEU A 31 3.57 26.65 6.42
C LEU A 31 4.15 28.06 6.46
N HIS A 32 4.23 28.71 5.30
CA HIS A 32 4.77 30.07 5.14
C HIS A 32 4.05 31.14 5.99
N ASN A 33 2.82 30.87 6.42
CA ASN A 33 2.02 31.73 7.28
C ASN A 33 2.17 31.41 8.78
N GLY A 34 3.09 30.52 9.16
CA GLY A 34 3.35 30.11 10.54
C GLY A 34 2.43 29.01 11.09
N GLN A 35 1.43 28.56 10.32
CA GLN A 35 0.56 27.46 10.74
C GLN A 35 1.29 26.12 10.67
N LYS A 36 1.07 25.27 11.68
CA LYS A 36 1.48 23.86 11.63
C LYS A 36 0.44 23.07 10.85
N PHE A 37 0.91 22.31 9.87
CA PHE A 37 0.10 21.42 9.07
C PHE A 37 0.42 19.97 9.47
N ASP A 38 -0.61 19.26 9.92
CA ASP A 38 -0.54 17.84 10.26
C ASP A 38 -0.49 17.00 8.99
N LEU A 39 0.71 16.54 8.63
CA LEU A 39 0.94 15.67 7.49
C LEU A 39 0.50 14.24 7.78
N LEU A 40 0.69 13.75 9.00
CA LEU A 40 0.22 12.42 9.41
C LEU A 40 -1.30 12.30 9.23
N GLY A 41 -2.04 13.37 9.51
CA GLY A 41 -3.48 13.47 9.25
C GLY A 41 -3.90 13.12 7.82
N LEU A 42 -3.03 13.35 6.82
CA LEU A 42 -3.27 12.93 5.43
C LEU A 42 -3.23 11.40 5.28
N GLY A 43 -2.24 10.74 5.89
CA GLY A 43 -2.13 9.28 5.89
C GLY A 43 -3.22 8.58 6.68
N LEU A 44 -3.81 9.28 7.65
CA LEU A 44 -4.95 8.82 8.45
C LEU A 44 -6.30 9.15 7.82
N LEU A 45 -6.32 9.81 6.65
CA LEU A 45 -7.54 10.27 5.98
C LEU A 45 -8.44 11.10 6.89
N GLY A 46 -7.84 11.88 7.80
CA GLY A 46 -8.55 12.71 8.77
C GLY A 46 -9.11 11.96 9.99
N VAL A 47 -8.67 10.73 10.27
CA VAL A 47 -9.15 9.90 11.40
C VAL A 47 -8.01 9.67 12.43
N PRO A 48 -7.82 10.55 13.43
CA PRO A 48 -6.69 10.48 14.36
C PRO A 48 -6.61 9.19 15.19
N SER A 49 -7.75 8.54 15.46
CA SER A 49 -7.78 7.29 16.22
C SER A 49 -7.11 6.10 15.50
N LEU A 50 -6.79 6.24 14.21
CA LEU A 50 -6.06 5.22 13.45
C LEU A 50 -4.54 5.36 13.56
N ALA A 51 -4.02 6.38 14.27
CA ALA A 51 -2.58 6.63 14.36
C ALA A 51 -1.77 5.42 14.87
N GLU A 52 -2.26 4.73 15.90
CA GLU A 52 -1.58 3.55 16.45
C GLU A 52 -1.54 2.40 15.43
N HIS A 53 -2.68 2.09 14.80
CA HIS A 53 -2.77 1.07 13.74
C HIS A 53 -1.89 1.40 12.53
N PHE A 54 -1.82 2.68 12.15
CA PHE A 54 -0.97 3.15 11.06
C PHE A 54 0.52 2.95 11.39
N ASN A 55 0.93 3.29 12.61
CA ASN A 55 2.31 3.09 13.07
C ASN A 55 2.68 1.61 13.17
N GLU A 56 1.78 0.76 13.65
CA GLU A 56 1.99 -0.70 13.65
C GLU A 56 2.20 -1.25 12.23
N LEU A 57 1.38 -0.80 11.27
CA LEU A 57 1.51 -1.20 9.87
C LEU A 57 2.84 -0.71 9.28
N GLN A 58 3.22 0.55 9.55
CA GLN A 58 4.49 1.10 9.12
C GLN A 58 5.68 0.29 9.68
N ASN A 59 5.66 -0.04 10.97
CA ASN A 59 6.72 -0.83 11.62
C ASN A 59 6.83 -2.23 11.02
N LYS A 60 5.70 -2.92 10.78
CA LYS A 60 5.68 -4.22 10.11
C LYS A 60 6.28 -4.15 8.71
N LEU A 61 5.94 -3.13 7.93
CA LEU A 61 6.50 -2.92 6.59
C LEU A 61 8.00 -2.63 6.63
N GLN A 62 8.46 -1.88 7.64
CA GLN A 62 9.87 -1.62 7.85
C GLN A 62 10.66 -2.90 8.21
N GLU A 63 10.13 -3.75 9.09
CA GLU A 63 10.71 -5.05 9.43
C GLU A 63 10.82 -5.97 8.21
N LEU A 64 9.85 -5.86 7.30
CA LEU A 64 9.83 -6.57 6.03
C LEU A 64 10.78 -6.03 4.98
N LYS A 65 11.48 -4.93 5.26
CA LYS A 65 12.33 -4.23 4.28
C LYS A 65 11.53 -3.87 3.02
N PHE A 66 10.27 -3.48 3.21
CA PHE A 66 9.38 -3.03 2.15
C PHE A 66 10.07 -1.98 1.31
N ASP A 67 10.15 -2.20 0.00
CA ASP A 67 10.89 -1.33 -0.90
C ASP A 67 10.03 -0.76 -2.04
N VAL A 68 10.68 -0.10 -3.00
CA VAL A 68 10.02 0.51 -4.17
C VAL A 68 9.35 -0.56 -5.05
N GLY A 69 9.96 -1.73 -5.21
CA GLY A 69 9.42 -2.84 -6.00
C GLY A 69 8.15 -3.40 -5.37
N ASP A 70 8.19 -3.66 -4.06
CA ASP A 70 7.01 -4.09 -3.29
C ASP A 70 5.89 -3.05 -3.37
N TYR A 71 6.22 -1.78 -3.20
CA TYR A 71 5.28 -0.66 -3.27
C TYR A 71 4.55 -0.59 -4.61
N ILE A 72 5.28 -0.68 -5.73
CA ILE A 72 4.66 -0.63 -7.06
C ILE A 72 3.74 -1.85 -7.26
N CYS A 73 4.20 -3.05 -6.91
CA CYS A 73 3.38 -4.25 -7.05
C CYS A 73 2.12 -4.17 -6.19
N MET A 74 2.24 -3.72 -4.93
CA MET A 74 1.11 -3.57 -4.02
C MET A 74 0.08 -2.56 -4.55
N LYS A 75 0.50 -1.45 -5.16
CA LYS A 75 -0.42 -0.50 -5.82
C LYS A 75 -1.24 -1.16 -6.91
N PHE A 76 -0.60 -1.95 -7.77
CA PHE A 76 -1.30 -2.65 -8.84
C PHE A 76 -2.22 -3.75 -8.29
N LEU A 77 -1.84 -4.47 -7.24
CA LEU A 77 -2.70 -5.47 -6.61
C LEU A 77 -3.94 -4.84 -5.95
N LEU A 78 -3.78 -3.69 -5.28
CA LEU A 78 -4.91 -2.92 -4.74
C LEU A 78 -5.83 -2.40 -5.85
N LEU A 79 -5.25 -1.92 -6.96
CA LEU A 79 -5.99 -1.37 -8.08
C LEU A 79 -6.72 -2.45 -8.89
N LEU A 80 -6.07 -3.58 -9.16
CA LEU A 80 -6.58 -4.65 -10.03
C LEU A 80 -7.39 -5.68 -9.24
N ASN A 81 -8.20 -5.23 -8.27
CA ASN A 81 -9.02 -6.13 -7.47
C ASN A 81 -10.18 -6.74 -8.31
N PRO A 82 -10.20 -8.07 -8.54
CA PRO A 82 -11.23 -8.72 -9.36
C PRO A 82 -12.59 -8.88 -8.65
N ASP A 83 -12.65 -8.59 -7.35
CA ASP A 83 -13.86 -8.72 -6.52
C ASP A 83 -14.71 -7.43 -6.51
N VAL A 84 -14.24 -6.36 -7.16
CA VAL A 84 -15.02 -5.12 -7.29
C VAL A 84 -16.25 -5.37 -8.16
N ARG A 85 -17.42 -5.06 -7.59
CA ARG A 85 -18.71 -5.30 -8.25
C ARG A 85 -18.87 -4.47 -9.52
N GLY A 86 -19.43 -5.10 -10.55
CA GLY A 86 -19.81 -4.43 -11.79
C GLY A 86 -18.65 -4.13 -12.75
N ILE A 87 -17.50 -4.77 -12.60
CA ILE A 87 -16.46 -4.77 -13.65
C ILE A 87 -17.02 -5.50 -14.89
N THR A 88 -16.96 -4.85 -16.05
CA THR A 88 -17.41 -5.45 -17.32
C THR A 88 -16.40 -6.45 -17.86
N ASN A 89 -15.12 -6.08 -17.94
CA ASN A 89 -14.04 -6.94 -18.41
C ASN A 89 -13.24 -7.53 -17.25
N ARG A 90 -13.87 -8.43 -16.47
CA ARG A 90 -13.24 -9.05 -15.30
C ARG A 90 -12.02 -9.89 -15.67
N LYS A 91 -12.04 -10.53 -16.84
CA LYS A 91 -10.95 -11.39 -17.32
C LYS A 91 -9.61 -10.64 -17.35
N THR A 92 -9.57 -9.46 -17.97
CA THR A 92 -8.34 -8.65 -18.03
C THR A 92 -7.87 -8.17 -16.65
N VAL A 93 -8.79 -7.90 -15.72
CA VAL A 93 -8.43 -7.52 -14.34
C VAL A 93 -7.78 -8.70 -13.61
N VAL A 94 -8.35 -9.91 -13.74
CA VAL A 94 -7.79 -11.14 -13.17
C VAL A 94 -6.41 -11.41 -13.76
N GLU A 95 -6.26 -11.40 -15.09
CA GLU A 95 -4.97 -11.62 -15.75
C GLU A 95 -3.91 -10.61 -15.29
N GLY A 96 -4.28 -9.33 -15.19
CA GLY A 96 -3.38 -8.29 -14.68
C GLY A 96 -2.98 -8.53 -13.23
N TYR A 97 -3.93 -8.89 -12.37
CA TYR A 97 -3.68 -9.20 -10.96
C TYR A 97 -2.73 -10.39 -10.80
N GLU A 98 -2.98 -11.49 -11.53
CA GLU A 98 -2.16 -12.70 -11.50
C GLU A 98 -0.74 -12.44 -12.01
N ASN A 99 -0.59 -11.64 -13.07
CA ASN A 99 0.72 -11.25 -13.59
C ASN A 99 1.54 -10.46 -12.57
N VAL A 100 0.92 -9.49 -11.88
CA VAL A 100 1.60 -8.70 -10.85
C VAL A 100 1.94 -9.58 -9.65
N GLN A 101 1.05 -10.49 -9.27
CA GLN A 101 1.31 -11.43 -8.17
C GLN A 101 2.49 -12.36 -8.48
N ALA A 102 2.59 -12.86 -9.71
CA ALA A 102 3.71 -13.69 -10.16
C ALA A 102 5.02 -12.88 -10.19
N ALA A 103 4.99 -11.64 -10.69
CA ALA A 103 6.17 -10.77 -10.69
C ALA A 103 6.67 -10.45 -9.29
N LEU A 104 5.75 -10.19 -8.35
CA LEU A 104 6.08 -9.96 -6.95
C LEU A 104 6.67 -11.21 -6.27
N LEU A 105 6.17 -12.40 -6.61
CA LEU A 105 6.75 -13.65 -6.12
C LEU A 105 8.19 -13.81 -6.59
N ASP A 106 8.43 -13.64 -7.88
CA ASP A 106 9.75 -13.76 -8.48
C ASP A 106 10.73 -12.73 -7.89
N TYR A 107 10.26 -11.49 -7.73
CA TYR A 107 10.99 -10.43 -7.07
C TYR A 107 11.39 -10.81 -5.64
N THR A 108 10.43 -11.29 -4.84
CA THR A 108 10.69 -11.62 -3.44
C THR A 108 11.61 -12.82 -3.27
N LEU A 109 11.47 -13.85 -4.08
CA LEU A 109 12.38 -15.01 -4.08
C LEU A 109 13.80 -14.62 -4.47
N THR A 110 13.96 -13.64 -5.38
CA THR A 110 15.26 -13.19 -5.86
C THR A 110 15.94 -12.21 -4.90
N CYS A 111 15.20 -11.22 -4.42
CA CYS A 111 15.74 -10.10 -3.63
C CYS A 111 15.68 -10.33 -2.12
N TYR A 112 14.79 -11.20 -1.64
CA TYR A 112 14.60 -11.52 -0.22
C TYR A 112 14.63 -13.03 0.05
N PRO A 113 15.70 -13.76 -0.31
CA PRO A 113 15.77 -15.22 -0.17
C PRO A 113 15.66 -15.69 1.30
N SER A 114 15.93 -14.81 2.26
CA SER A 114 15.84 -15.06 3.71
C SER A 114 14.57 -14.51 4.37
N VAL A 115 13.67 -13.88 3.60
CA VAL A 115 12.34 -13.43 4.06
C VAL A 115 11.28 -14.09 3.17
N PRO A 116 11.16 -15.43 3.16
CA PRO A 116 10.13 -16.06 2.36
C PRO A 116 8.77 -15.73 2.98
N THR A 117 7.74 -15.59 2.15
CA THR A 117 6.31 -15.75 2.51
C THR A 117 5.53 -14.63 3.20
N LEU A 118 6.08 -13.66 3.94
CA LEU A 118 5.21 -12.73 4.71
C LEU A 118 4.43 -11.71 3.85
N LEU A 119 5.03 -11.20 2.78
CA LEU A 119 4.35 -10.22 1.91
C LEU A 119 3.21 -10.88 1.11
N MET A 120 3.38 -12.15 0.76
CA MET A 120 2.29 -12.99 0.24
C MET A 120 1.23 -13.28 1.29
N GLU A 121 1.60 -13.57 2.55
CA GLU A 121 0.64 -13.75 3.63
C GLU A 121 -0.23 -12.50 3.86
N MET A 122 0.35 -11.29 3.78
CA MET A 122 -0.43 -10.05 3.89
C MET A 122 -1.44 -9.87 2.74
N LEU A 123 -1.08 -10.26 1.52
CA LEU A 123 -2.01 -10.24 0.38
C LEU A 123 -3.15 -11.26 0.55
N HIS A 124 -2.86 -12.42 1.14
CA HIS A 124 -3.86 -13.43 1.44
C HIS A 124 -4.77 -13.03 2.63
N ALA A 125 -4.28 -12.24 3.57
CA ALA A 125 -5.04 -11.78 4.73
C ALA A 125 -6.20 -10.83 4.37
N LYS A 126 -6.12 -10.07 3.26
CA LYS A 126 -7.23 -9.23 2.76
C LYS A 126 -8.36 -10.00 2.06
N ARG A 127 -8.23 -11.32 1.88
CA ARG A 127 -9.24 -12.18 1.21
C ARG A 127 -10.22 -12.87 2.17
N LYS A 128 -10.07 -12.71 3.49
CA LYS A 128 -11.01 -13.19 4.52
C LYS A 128 -11.77 -12.02 5.12
#